data_AF-A0AA43DF45-F1
#
_entry.id   AF-A0AA43DF45-F1
#
_cell.length_a   1.000
_cell.length_b   1.000
_cell.length_c   1.000
_cell.angle_alpha   90.00
_cell.angle_beta   90.00
_cell.angle_gamma   90.00
#
_symmetry.space_group_name_H-M   'P 1'
#
loop_
_entity.id
_entity.type
_entity.pdbx_description
1 polymer ?
#
loop_
_entity_poly.entity_id
_entity_poly.type
_entity_poly.pdbx_seq_one_letter_code
_entity_poly.pdbx_strand_id
1 'polypeptide(L)'
;MKGQWIGSYGGSHGGLIVLNVDDRGTHFEGVAYLNESNNEWPSVAAVFTTASKDNNFRFRTNTILPISPTNGVIDNWDNVKAFYAPNIAISKFADVAGKWDDESIELSWETELGTVGTCKLPKSRADQPSDIQPLDRDWKGFKEYVSELEGRRYLFRGQSQPWRLRTSFHRAGRADLHRFVVEDIPMLHKHLSARTKHLFRLEIPDENGAFFNLVQHHGYPTPLLDWTYSPYVAAFFAYRKAQGVRKNSSRTEAKVRIFIFDQALWKQSYRQVPQLLIPGPHVSVSEFITIENERMIPQQAASTVTNIDDVETYIASKETELDRKFLWAIDLPVMDRRSVMQELSYMGITAGSLFPGLDGACEALRERNFPYS
;
A
#
# COMPACT_ATOMS: atom_id res chain seq x y z
N MET A 1 -14.83 -2.03 -13.39
CA MET A 1 -13.65 -1.19 -13.66
C MET A 1 -12.91 -0.77 -12.39
N LYS A 2 -13.62 -0.53 -11.27
CA LYS A 2 -13.02 -0.13 -9.98
C LYS A 2 -11.80 -0.99 -9.59
N GLY A 3 -10.71 -0.35 -9.17
CA GLY A 3 -9.47 -0.98 -8.72
C GLY A 3 -8.24 -0.39 -9.38
N GLN A 4 -7.09 -0.99 -9.10
CA GLN A 4 -5.83 -0.68 -9.77
C GLN A 4 -5.52 -1.75 -10.81
N TRP A 5 -5.09 -1.30 -11.99
CA TRP A 5 -4.69 -2.15 -13.12
C TRP A 5 -3.30 -1.72 -13.57
N ILE A 6 -2.38 -2.67 -13.66
CA ILE A 6 -0.99 -2.42 -14.02
C ILE A 6 -0.59 -3.35 -15.14
N GLY A 7 0.10 -2.84 -16.15
CA GLY A 7 0.62 -3.64 -17.25
C GLY A 7 1.36 -2.78 -18.26
N SER A 8 1.73 -3.38 -19.38
CA SER A 8 2.40 -2.67 -20.46
C SER A 8 1.40 -2.16 -21.50
N TYR A 9 1.73 -1.05 -22.14
CA TYR A 9 1.04 -0.57 -23.33
C TYR A 9 1.99 -0.46 -24.52
N GLY A 10 1.41 -0.42 -25.72
CA GLY A 10 2.13 -0.18 -26.97
C GLY A 10 1.30 0.70 -27.93
N GLY A 11 1.88 1.03 -29.08
CA GLY A 11 1.27 1.91 -30.08
C GLY A 11 2.32 2.83 -30.70
N SER A 12 2.06 4.14 -30.72
CA SER A 12 3.06 5.14 -31.11
C SER A 12 4.28 5.11 -30.18
N HIS A 13 4.06 4.89 -28.88
CA HIS A 13 5.11 4.66 -27.88
C HIS A 13 4.80 3.39 -27.07
N GLY A 14 5.66 3.06 -26.11
CA GLY A 14 5.50 1.88 -25.28
C GLY A 14 6.10 2.05 -23.89
N GLY A 15 5.40 1.51 -22.90
CA GLY A 15 5.70 1.78 -21.51
C GLY A 15 4.88 0.96 -20.54
N LEU A 16 4.99 1.35 -19.27
CA LEU A 16 4.16 0.83 -18.20
C LEU A 16 2.97 1.77 -17.99
N ILE A 17 1.76 1.22 -17.96
CA ILE A 17 0.56 1.94 -17.58
C ILE A 17 0.08 1.48 -16.20
N VAL A 18 -0.24 2.45 -15.35
CA VAL A 18 -0.90 2.25 -14.05
C VAL A 18 -2.23 2.99 -14.09
N LEU A 19 -3.33 2.24 -14.11
CA LEU A 19 -4.68 2.75 -14.16
C LEU A 19 -5.33 2.60 -12.78
N ASN A 20 -5.58 3.71 -12.10
CA ASN A 20 -6.24 3.75 -10.81
C ASN A 20 -7.67 4.24 -10.99
N VAL A 21 -8.66 3.42 -10.63
CA VAL A 21 -10.08 3.68 -10.88
C VAL A 21 -10.89 3.57 -9.60
N ASP A 22 -11.59 4.65 -9.26
CA ASP A 22 -12.53 4.72 -8.16
C ASP A 22 -13.99 4.74 -8.65
N ASP A 23 -14.86 4.19 -7.81
CA ASP A 23 -16.30 4.22 -7.99
C ASP A 23 -16.89 5.50 -7.37
N ARG A 24 -17.64 6.28 -8.16
CA ARG A 24 -18.34 7.52 -7.76
C ARG A 24 -19.87 7.36 -7.67
N GLY A 25 -20.36 6.13 -7.59
CA GLY A 25 -21.78 5.78 -7.50
C GLY A 25 -22.43 5.58 -8.87
N THR A 26 -22.46 6.61 -9.71
CA THR A 26 -23.09 6.55 -11.04
C THR A 26 -22.11 6.29 -12.18
N HIS A 27 -20.83 6.56 -11.96
CA HIS A 27 -19.76 6.46 -12.95
C HIS A 27 -18.44 6.08 -12.27
N PHE A 28 -17.39 5.94 -13.07
CA PHE A 28 -16.02 5.77 -12.62
C PHE A 28 -15.21 7.04 -12.88
N GLU A 29 -14.31 7.36 -11.96
CA GLU A 29 -13.28 8.38 -12.12
C GLU A 29 -11.92 7.78 -11.80
N GLY A 30 -10.86 8.36 -12.35
CA GLY A 30 -9.53 7.90 -12.04
C GLY A 30 -8.42 8.64 -12.74
N VAL A 31 -7.22 8.12 -12.53
CA VAL A 31 -5.99 8.60 -13.15
C VAL A 31 -5.26 7.42 -13.79
N ALA A 32 -4.88 7.59 -15.06
CA ALA A 32 -3.98 6.69 -15.77
C ALA A 32 -2.59 7.33 -15.84
N TYR A 33 -1.58 6.66 -15.30
CA TYR A 33 -0.18 7.05 -15.43
C TYR A 33 0.47 6.22 -16.51
N LEU A 34 0.98 6.87 -17.56
CA LEU A 34 1.76 6.25 -18.62
C LEU A 34 3.22 6.61 -18.39
N ASN A 35 4.00 5.63 -17.94
CA ASN A 35 5.44 5.74 -17.74
C ASN A 35 6.13 5.23 -19.02
N GLU A 36 6.73 6.17 -19.75
CA GLU A 36 7.43 5.87 -21.01
C GLU A 36 8.69 5.03 -20.75
N SER A 37 8.93 4.02 -21.59
CA SER A 37 10.18 3.23 -21.50
C SER A 37 11.39 4.02 -22.03
N ASN A 38 11.14 4.97 -22.92
CA ASN A 38 12.16 5.85 -23.51
C ASN A 38 12.02 7.26 -22.92
N ASN A 39 13.06 7.70 -22.21
CA ASN A 39 13.12 9.01 -21.56
C ASN A 39 13.14 10.20 -22.54
N GLU A 40 13.26 9.95 -23.85
CA GLU A 40 13.04 10.99 -24.87
C GLU A 40 11.60 11.48 -24.90
N TRP A 41 10.63 10.66 -24.46
CA TRP A 41 9.21 11.02 -24.41
C TRP A 41 8.76 11.32 -22.99
N PRO A 42 7.89 12.33 -22.79
CA PRO A 42 7.36 12.62 -21.47
C PRO A 42 6.42 11.52 -21.01
N SER A 43 6.65 11.02 -19.79
CA SER A 43 5.62 10.28 -19.06
C SER A 43 4.47 11.22 -18.73
N VAL A 44 3.24 10.69 -18.74
CA VAL A 44 2.02 11.51 -18.58
C VAL A 44 1.04 10.90 -17.58
N ALA A 45 0.25 11.77 -16.96
CA ALA A 45 -0.93 11.40 -16.18
C ALA A 45 -2.18 11.90 -16.90
N ALA A 46 -3.15 11.02 -17.13
CA ALA A 46 -4.43 11.33 -17.72
C ALA A 46 -5.55 11.16 -16.70
N VAL A 47 -6.25 12.26 -16.38
CA VAL A 47 -7.45 12.23 -15.53
C VAL A 47 -8.64 11.94 -16.41
N PHE A 48 -9.54 11.06 -15.97
CA PHE A 48 -10.72 10.69 -16.75
C PHE A 48 -11.96 10.49 -15.88
N THR A 49 -13.11 10.62 -16.55
CA THR A 49 -14.45 10.39 -16.00
C THR A 49 -15.23 9.59 -17.04
N THR A 50 -15.87 8.48 -16.64
CA THR A 50 -16.76 7.73 -17.53
C THR A 50 -18.19 8.29 -17.50
N ALA A 51 -18.98 8.05 -18.54
CA ALA A 51 -20.39 8.47 -18.56
C ALA A 51 -21.28 7.59 -17.67
N SER A 52 -20.92 6.32 -17.50
CA SER A 52 -21.68 5.29 -16.78
C SER A 52 -20.72 4.24 -16.22
N LYS A 53 -21.27 3.17 -15.65
CA LYS A 53 -20.51 1.99 -15.19
C LYS A 53 -20.52 0.83 -16.19
N ASP A 54 -20.87 1.10 -17.44
CA ASP A 54 -20.99 0.04 -18.44
C ASP A 54 -19.65 -0.65 -18.70
N ASN A 55 -19.73 -1.94 -19.03
CA ASN A 55 -18.54 -2.75 -19.32
C ASN A 55 -17.82 -2.29 -20.58
N ASN A 56 -18.57 -1.86 -21.60
CA ASN A 56 -18.04 -1.19 -22.78
C ASN A 56 -18.12 0.31 -22.57
N PHE A 57 -17.04 1.03 -22.80
CA PHE A 57 -16.98 2.45 -22.54
C PHE A 57 -16.28 3.21 -23.67
N ARG A 58 -16.67 4.48 -23.80
CA ARG A 58 -15.95 5.51 -24.54
C ARG A 58 -15.99 6.80 -23.75
N PHE A 59 -14.86 7.47 -23.65
CA PHE A 59 -14.78 8.77 -22.99
C PHE A 59 -13.60 9.56 -23.55
N ARG A 60 -13.65 10.87 -23.37
CA ARG A 60 -12.50 11.75 -23.56
C ARG A 60 -11.87 12.00 -22.19
N THR A 61 -10.54 11.90 -22.08
CA THR A 61 -9.86 12.27 -20.83
C THR A 61 -10.11 13.74 -20.51
N ASN A 62 -10.25 14.08 -19.23
CA ASN A 62 -10.48 15.45 -18.78
C ASN A 62 -9.25 16.33 -19.06
N THR A 63 -8.07 15.79 -18.78
CA THR A 63 -6.79 16.44 -19.03
C THR A 63 -5.68 15.38 -19.11
N ILE A 64 -4.63 15.71 -19.85
CA ILE A 64 -3.35 15.01 -19.84
C ILE A 64 -2.29 16.01 -19.38
N LEU A 65 -1.51 15.61 -18.39
CA LEU A 65 -0.45 16.43 -17.81
C LEU A 65 0.88 15.65 -17.82
N PRO A 66 2.00 16.34 -18.06
CA PRO A 66 3.32 15.73 -18.04
C PRO A 66 3.72 15.41 -16.61
N ILE A 67 4.62 14.45 -16.49
CA ILE A 67 5.28 14.11 -15.24
C ILE A 67 6.69 14.65 -15.32
N SER A 68 7.07 15.44 -14.33
CA SER A 68 8.40 16.01 -14.28
C SER A 68 9.46 14.90 -14.15
N PRO A 69 10.47 14.85 -15.04
CA PRO A 69 11.50 13.83 -15.01
C PRO A 69 12.47 14.01 -13.82
N THR A 70 12.39 15.15 -13.13
CA THR A 70 13.30 15.48 -12.01
C THR A 70 12.78 15.00 -10.66
N ASN A 71 11.47 15.09 -10.44
CA ASN A 71 10.86 14.78 -9.14
C ASN A 71 9.76 13.70 -9.22
N GLY A 72 9.32 13.30 -10.42
CA GLY A 72 8.33 12.25 -10.62
C GLY A 72 6.90 12.66 -10.25
N VAL A 73 6.58 13.96 -10.22
CA VAL A 73 5.25 14.48 -9.90
C VAL A 73 4.61 15.09 -11.15
N ILE A 74 3.27 15.06 -11.21
CA ILE A 74 2.50 15.76 -12.25
C ILE A 74 2.82 17.26 -12.18
N ASP A 75 3.13 17.87 -13.33
CA ASP A 75 3.54 19.28 -13.41
C ASP A 75 2.90 19.96 -14.65
N ASN A 76 3.15 21.24 -14.84
CA ASN A 76 2.75 21.99 -16.04
C ASN A 76 3.79 21.83 -17.14
N TRP A 77 3.36 21.62 -18.39
CA TRP A 77 4.25 21.54 -19.57
C TRP A 77 5.27 22.67 -19.66
N ASP A 78 4.91 23.90 -19.28
CA ASP A 78 5.85 25.02 -19.31
C ASP A 78 7.07 24.82 -18.41
N ASN A 79 6.93 24.08 -17.31
CA ASN A 79 8.00 23.74 -16.39
C ASN A 79 8.84 22.54 -16.88
N VAL A 80 8.26 21.67 -17.71
CA VAL A 80 8.90 20.40 -18.10
C VAL A 80 9.45 20.40 -19.53
N LYS A 81 8.92 21.25 -20.43
CA LYS A 81 9.28 21.24 -21.86
C LYS A 81 10.76 21.42 -22.15
N ALA A 82 11.50 22.09 -21.26
CA ALA A 82 12.94 22.32 -21.39
C ALA A 82 13.77 21.03 -21.27
N PHE A 83 13.21 19.95 -20.73
CA PHE A 83 13.87 18.63 -20.63
C PHE A 83 13.73 17.80 -21.91
N TYR A 84 12.95 18.26 -22.88
CA TYR A 84 12.59 17.52 -24.09
C TYR A 84 13.01 18.29 -25.35
N ALA A 85 13.09 17.58 -26.48
CA ALA A 85 13.42 18.22 -27.76
C ALA A 85 12.34 19.27 -28.14
N PRO A 86 12.70 20.38 -28.82
CA PRO A 86 11.78 21.50 -29.07
C PRO A 86 10.52 21.16 -29.87
N ASN A 87 10.54 20.05 -30.62
CA ASN A 87 9.42 19.55 -31.42
C ASN A 87 8.48 18.62 -30.63
N ILE A 88 8.82 18.27 -29.38
CA ILE A 88 7.97 17.45 -28.53
C ILE A 88 6.86 18.32 -27.96
N ALA A 89 5.65 17.76 -27.99
CA ALA A 89 4.47 18.35 -27.38
C ALA A 89 3.70 17.25 -26.66
N ILE A 90 2.90 17.66 -25.67
CA ILE A 90 1.95 16.79 -25.02
C ILE A 90 0.55 17.10 -25.54
N SER A 91 -0.25 16.05 -25.68
CA SER A 91 -1.67 16.19 -25.98
C SER A 91 -2.42 16.71 -24.75
N LYS A 92 -3.49 17.47 -24.94
CA LYS A 92 -4.37 17.93 -23.86
C LYS A 92 -5.38 16.86 -23.44
N PHE A 93 -5.79 16.02 -24.37
CA PHE A 93 -6.74 14.93 -24.14
C PHE A 93 -6.45 13.74 -25.05
N ALA A 94 -7.07 12.61 -24.70
CA ALA A 94 -7.18 11.41 -25.51
C ALA A 94 -8.63 10.95 -25.55
N ASP A 95 -9.08 10.49 -26.71
CA ASP A 95 -10.32 9.76 -26.87
C ASP A 95 -10.04 8.28 -26.63
N VAL A 96 -10.63 7.74 -25.56
CA VAL A 96 -10.39 6.38 -25.07
C VAL A 96 -11.63 5.53 -25.31
N ALA A 97 -11.42 4.33 -25.81
CA ALA A 97 -12.44 3.31 -25.97
C ALA A 97 -11.93 1.98 -25.40
N GLY A 98 -12.83 1.18 -24.85
CA GLY A 98 -12.42 -0.08 -24.27
C GLY A 98 -13.56 -0.90 -23.72
N LYS A 99 -13.18 -2.03 -23.12
CA LYS A 99 -14.07 -2.90 -22.38
C LYS A 99 -13.38 -3.50 -21.18
N TRP A 100 -14.15 -3.84 -20.15
CA TRP A 100 -13.64 -4.55 -18.98
C TRP A 100 -14.57 -5.67 -18.56
N ASP A 101 -13.99 -6.67 -17.93
CA ASP A 101 -14.68 -7.78 -17.28
C ASP A 101 -14.03 -8.08 -15.91
N ASP A 102 -14.33 -9.25 -15.35
CA ASP A 102 -13.80 -9.65 -14.05
C ASP A 102 -12.33 -10.08 -14.07
N GLU A 103 -11.72 -10.25 -15.24
CA GLU A 103 -10.34 -10.73 -15.40
C GLU A 103 -9.40 -9.66 -15.94
N SER A 104 -9.90 -8.77 -16.80
CA SER A 104 -9.05 -7.82 -17.51
C SER A 104 -9.79 -6.56 -17.95
N ILE A 105 -9.00 -5.55 -18.29
CA ILE A 105 -9.46 -4.36 -18.99
C ILE A 105 -8.64 -4.15 -20.27
N GLU A 106 -9.35 -3.96 -21.38
CA GLU A 106 -8.79 -3.65 -22.69
C GLU A 106 -9.09 -2.19 -23.01
N LEU A 107 -8.04 -1.41 -23.31
CA LEU A 107 -8.14 0.00 -23.68
C LEU A 107 -7.46 0.22 -25.04
N SER A 108 -8.01 1.15 -25.80
CA SER A 108 -7.31 1.82 -26.90
C SER A 108 -7.59 3.31 -26.84
N TRP A 109 -6.65 4.13 -27.28
CA TRP A 109 -6.83 5.58 -27.32
C TRP A 109 -6.15 6.20 -28.52
N GLU A 110 -6.65 7.38 -28.88
CA GLU A 110 -6.06 8.29 -29.84
C GLU A 110 -6.03 9.69 -29.23
N THR A 111 -4.91 10.39 -29.36
CA THR A 111 -4.74 11.74 -28.83
C THR A 111 -5.03 12.80 -29.89
N GLU A 112 -5.22 14.06 -29.46
CA GLU A 112 -5.38 15.18 -30.38
C GLU A 112 -4.16 15.39 -31.32
N LEU A 113 -2.98 14.86 -30.95
CA LEU A 113 -1.76 14.93 -31.76
C LEU A 113 -1.61 13.71 -32.69
N GLY A 114 -2.61 12.82 -32.75
CA GLY A 114 -2.60 11.62 -33.59
C GLY A 114 -1.74 10.47 -33.03
N THR A 115 -1.28 10.56 -31.78
CA THR A 115 -0.62 9.42 -31.13
C THR A 115 -1.66 8.40 -30.68
N VAL A 116 -1.36 7.12 -30.87
CA VAL A 116 -2.27 6.02 -30.55
C VAL A 116 -1.63 5.08 -29.55
N GLY A 117 -2.47 4.43 -28.75
CA GLY A 117 -2.01 3.38 -27.86
C GLY A 117 -3.08 2.35 -27.55
N THR A 118 -2.62 1.19 -27.08
CA THR A 118 -3.46 0.05 -26.71
C THR A 118 -2.80 -0.76 -25.61
N CYS A 119 -3.62 -1.35 -24.76
CA CYS A 119 -3.17 -2.31 -23.76
C CYS A 119 -4.30 -3.25 -23.33
N LYS A 120 -3.91 -4.40 -22.80
CA LYS A 120 -4.76 -5.30 -22.03
C LYS A 120 -4.15 -5.49 -20.65
N LEU A 121 -4.84 -5.03 -19.62
CA LEU A 121 -4.34 -5.04 -18.25
C LEU A 121 -5.06 -6.12 -17.45
N PRO A 122 -4.34 -7.03 -16.78
CA PRO A 122 -4.95 -8.03 -15.93
C PRO A 122 -5.47 -7.39 -14.64
N LYS A 123 -6.49 -8.01 -14.05
CA LYS A 123 -6.96 -7.65 -12.71
C LYS A 123 -5.86 -7.91 -11.67
N SER A 124 -5.74 -7.00 -10.72
CA SER A 124 -4.90 -7.17 -9.55
C SER A 124 -5.25 -8.47 -8.81
N ARG A 125 -4.21 -9.20 -8.35
CA ARG A 125 -4.38 -10.43 -7.56
C ARG A 125 -4.43 -10.15 -6.06
N ALA A 126 -4.55 -8.89 -5.65
CA ALA A 126 -4.52 -8.48 -4.24
C ALA A 126 -5.64 -9.06 -3.37
N ASP A 127 -6.73 -9.56 -3.97
CA ASP A 127 -7.83 -10.26 -3.29
C ASP A 127 -7.66 -11.79 -3.25
N GLN A 128 -6.66 -12.33 -3.96
CA GLN A 128 -6.35 -13.76 -3.99
C GLN A 128 -5.51 -14.17 -2.78
N PRO A 129 -5.44 -15.49 -2.48
CA PRO A 129 -4.47 -16.01 -1.52
C PRO A 129 -3.03 -15.58 -1.83
N SER A 130 -2.22 -15.47 -0.79
CA SER A 130 -0.79 -15.17 -0.91
C SER A 130 -0.06 -16.31 -1.63
N ASP A 131 0.83 -15.96 -2.56
CA ASP A 131 1.68 -16.91 -3.28
C ASP A 131 2.91 -17.32 -2.45
N ILE A 132 3.25 -16.53 -1.42
CA ILE A 132 4.39 -16.80 -0.55
C ILE A 132 4.19 -18.13 0.17
N GLN A 133 5.10 -19.05 -0.13
CA GLN A 133 5.28 -20.30 0.60
C GLN A 133 5.87 -19.98 1.97
N PRO A 134 5.14 -20.23 3.08
CA PRO A 134 5.60 -19.88 4.40
C PRO A 134 6.61 -20.89 4.94
N LEU A 135 7.42 -20.45 5.89
CA LEU A 135 8.11 -21.34 6.81
C LEU A 135 7.10 -21.77 7.89
N ASP A 136 6.62 -23.00 7.84
CA ASP A 136 5.80 -23.55 8.92
C ASP A 136 6.64 -23.77 10.18
N ARG A 137 6.24 -23.13 11.27
CA ARG A 137 6.92 -23.21 12.57
C ARG A 137 5.89 -23.29 13.70
N ASP A 138 6.27 -23.94 14.80
CA ASP A 138 5.61 -23.74 16.09
C ASP A 138 6.23 -22.52 16.80
N TRP A 139 5.69 -22.19 17.99
CA TRP A 139 6.21 -21.04 18.73
C TRP A 139 7.70 -21.17 19.12
N LYS A 140 8.17 -22.39 19.41
CA LYS A 140 9.58 -22.61 19.78
C LYS A 140 10.50 -22.37 18.58
N GLY A 141 10.20 -23.00 17.44
CA GLY A 141 10.96 -22.84 16.20
C GLY A 141 10.91 -21.42 15.66
N PHE A 142 9.82 -20.68 15.88
CA PHE A 142 9.78 -19.25 15.59
C PHE A 142 10.83 -18.47 16.38
N LYS A 143 10.91 -18.68 17.70
CA LYS A 143 11.86 -17.98 18.58
C LYS A 143 13.31 -18.30 18.22
N GLU A 144 13.60 -19.58 17.96
CA GLU A 144 14.92 -20.03 17.49
C GLU A 144 15.29 -19.32 16.19
N TYR A 145 14.39 -19.35 15.20
CA TYR A 145 14.63 -18.70 13.90
C TYR A 145 14.88 -17.19 14.02
N VAL A 146 14.02 -16.45 14.74
CA VAL A 146 14.18 -14.99 14.83
C VAL A 146 15.38 -14.56 15.68
N SER A 147 15.93 -15.45 16.52
CA SER A 147 17.14 -15.18 17.30
C SER A 147 18.42 -15.15 16.45
N GLU A 148 18.38 -15.77 15.27
CA GLU A 148 19.50 -15.80 14.31
C GLU A 148 19.48 -14.60 13.36
N LEU A 149 18.37 -13.83 13.33
CA LEU A 149 18.23 -12.68 12.46
C LEU A 149 18.98 -11.47 13.01
N GLU A 150 19.66 -10.77 12.10
CA GLU A 150 20.32 -9.50 12.40
C GLU A 150 19.30 -8.43 12.85
N GLY A 151 19.54 -7.84 14.02
CA GLY A 151 18.67 -6.81 14.58
C GLY A 151 18.56 -5.58 13.67
N ARG A 152 17.34 -5.01 13.56
CA ARG A 152 17.00 -3.83 12.73
C ARG A 152 17.21 -3.96 11.22
N ARG A 153 17.81 -5.04 10.72
CA ARG A 153 17.85 -5.34 9.28
C ARG A 153 16.46 -5.68 8.73
N TYR A 154 15.64 -6.35 9.52
CA TYR A 154 14.33 -6.85 9.11
C TYR A 154 13.18 -6.09 9.76
N LEU A 155 12.09 -5.97 9.00
CA LEU A 155 10.78 -5.53 9.46
C LEU A 155 9.83 -6.72 9.52
N PHE A 156 8.98 -6.74 10.54
CA PHE A 156 8.02 -7.80 10.78
C PHE A 156 6.59 -7.26 10.72
N ARG A 157 5.66 -8.05 10.18
CA ARG A 157 4.23 -7.71 10.16
C ARG A 157 3.37 -8.92 10.42
N GLY A 158 2.59 -8.87 11.51
CA GLY A 158 1.65 -9.91 11.88
C GLY A 158 0.28 -9.74 11.24
N GLN A 159 -0.28 -10.83 10.72
CA GLN A 159 -1.65 -10.93 10.22
C GLN A 159 -2.35 -12.14 10.82
N SER A 160 -3.63 -11.99 11.14
CA SER A 160 -4.44 -13.07 11.72
C SER A 160 -4.75 -14.22 10.77
N GLN A 161 -4.47 -14.03 9.48
CA GLN A 161 -4.65 -15.02 8.41
C GLN A 161 -3.58 -14.76 7.33
N PRO A 162 -3.26 -15.77 6.50
CA PRO A 162 -2.24 -15.69 5.44
C PRO A 162 -2.70 -14.90 4.20
N TRP A 163 -3.28 -13.71 4.41
CA TRP A 163 -3.66 -12.79 3.33
C TRP A 163 -2.42 -12.14 2.69
N ARG A 164 -2.57 -11.69 1.44
CA ARG A 164 -1.58 -10.84 0.77
C ARG A 164 -1.36 -9.52 1.50
N LEU A 165 -0.20 -8.91 1.26
CA LEU A 165 0.10 -7.56 1.71
C LEU A 165 -0.70 -6.53 0.92
N ARG A 166 -1.57 -5.81 1.63
CA ARG A 166 -2.44 -4.77 1.07
C ARG A 166 -2.62 -3.64 2.08
N THR A 167 -2.69 -2.39 1.64
CA THR A 167 -2.92 -1.24 2.54
C THR A 167 -4.38 -1.20 3.00
N SER A 168 -4.69 -0.46 4.07
CA SER A 168 -6.09 -0.25 4.48
C SER A 168 -6.86 0.58 3.44
N PHE A 169 -6.20 1.54 2.79
CA PHE A 169 -6.75 2.32 1.68
C PHE A 169 -7.24 1.40 0.54
N HIS A 170 -6.38 0.52 0.04
CA HIS A 170 -6.76 -0.35 -1.07
C HIS A 170 -7.82 -1.39 -0.67
N ARG A 171 -7.77 -1.91 0.57
CA ARG A 171 -8.82 -2.80 1.11
C ARG A 171 -10.18 -2.12 1.22
N ALA A 172 -10.23 -0.80 1.41
CA ALA A 172 -11.47 -0.04 1.41
C ALA A 172 -12.07 0.14 -0.01
N GLY A 173 -11.46 -0.44 -1.04
CA GLY A 173 -11.96 -0.44 -2.41
C GLY A 173 -11.64 0.85 -3.17
N ARG A 174 -10.61 1.59 -2.72
CA ARG A 174 -10.08 2.80 -3.37
C ARG A 174 -8.75 2.46 -4.05
N ALA A 175 -8.47 3.11 -5.17
CA ALA A 175 -7.21 3.03 -5.90
C ALA A 175 -6.70 4.40 -6.32
N ASP A 176 -7.58 5.40 -6.49
CA ASP A 176 -7.18 6.75 -6.88
C ASP A 176 -6.59 7.53 -5.70
N LEU A 177 -5.26 7.56 -5.66
CA LEU A 177 -4.49 8.33 -4.68
C LEU A 177 -4.53 9.83 -4.93
N HIS A 178 -4.77 10.27 -6.17
CA HIS A 178 -4.94 11.69 -6.46
C HIS A 178 -6.18 12.21 -5.72
N ARG A 179 -7.31 11.51 -5.85
CA ARG A 179 -8.51 11.79 -5.04
C ARG A 179 -8.23 11.75 -3.54
N PHE A 180 -7.48 10.76 -3.06
CA PHE A 180 -7.11 10.66 -1.65
C PHE A 180 -6.37 11.91 -1.15
N VAL A 181 -5.34 12.35 -1.88
CA VAL A 181 -4.50 13.49 -1.49
C VAL A 181 -5.22 14.83 -1.68
N VAL A 182 -6.03 14.98 -2.72
CA VAL A 182 -6.64 16.27 -3.09
C VAL A 182 -8.01 16.51 -2.43
N GLU A 183 -8.78 15.45 -2.14
CA GLU A 183 -10.10 15.56 -1.52
C GLU A 183 -10.10 15.07 -0.06
N ASP A 184 -9.69 13.82 0.15
CA ASP A 184 -9.91 13.13 1.41
C ASP A 184 -9.02 13.69 2.54
N ILE A 185 -7.74 13.90 2.27
CA ILE A 185 -6.76 14.40 3.25
C ILE A 185 -7.06 15.84 3.70
N PRO A 186 -7.32 16.82 2.81
CA PRO A 186 -7.67 18.18 3.23
C PRO A 186 -8.94 18.22 4.09
N MET A 187 -9.95 17.42 3.73
CA MET A 187 -11.17 17.30 4.53
C MET A 187 -10.85 16.72 5.91
N LEU A 188 -10.10 15.62 5.99
CA LEU A 188 -9.73 15.00 7.26
C LEU A 188 -8.91 15.95 8.13
N HIS A 189 -7.91 16.62 7.56
CA HIS A 189 -7.06 17.59 8.24
C HIS A 189 -7.88 18.73 8.86
N LYS A 190 -8.87 19.26 8.12
CA LYS A 190 -9.79 20.29 8.63
C LYS A 190 -10.61 19.82 9.85
N HIS A 191 -11.02 18.55 9.90
CA HIS A 191 -11.79 18.01 11.02
C HIS A 191 -10.92 17.71 12.24
N LEU A 192 -9.65 17.36 12.02
CA LEU A 192 -8.72 16.97 13.09
C LEU A 192 -7.93 18.15 13.66
N SER A 193 -7.77 19.25 12.92
CA SER A 193 -7.01 20.43 13.37
C SER A 193 -7.51 21.04 14.68
N ALA A 194 -8.80 20.88 15.00
CA ALA A 194 -9.39 21.30 16.28
C ALA A 194 -9.21 20.28 17.42
N ARG A 195 -8.70 19.09 17.13
CA ARG A 195 -8.58 17.95 18.06
C ARG A 195 -7.13 17.56 18.35
N THR A 196 -6.20 17.90 17.46
CA THR A 196 -4.76 17.75 17.68
C THR A 196 -4.21 18.98 18.42
N LYS A 197 -3.17 18.82 19.25
CA LYS A 197 -2.51 19.96 19.91
C LYS A 197 -1.51 20.62 18.95
N HIS A 198 -0.91 19.82 18.07
CA HIS A 198 -0.04 20.20 16.97
C HIS A 198 -0.86 20.45 15.71
N LEU A 199 -0.61 21.56 15.04
CA LEU A 199 -1.15 21.84 13.71
C LEU A 199 -0.17 21.29 12.67
N PHE A 200 -0.59 20.22 11.98
CA PHE A 200 0.23 19.57 10.97
C PHE A 200 0.34 20.42 9.70
N ARG A 201 1.57 20.74 9.30
CA ARG A 201 1.86 21.40 8.03
C ARG A 201 2.10 20.36 6.94
N LEU A 202 1.06 20.04 6.19
CA LEU A 202 1.08 18.95 5.19
C LEU A 202 2.00 19.21 4.00
N GLU A 203 2.44 20.46 3.80
CA GLU A 203 3.47 20.84 2.86
C GLU A 203 4.89 20.42 3.28
N ILE A 204 5.09 20.14 4.58
CA ILE A 204 6.35 19.62 5.11
C ILE A 204 6.28 18.08 5.09
N PRO A 205 7.17 17.40 4.34
CA PRO A 205 7.10 15.94 4.17
C PRO A 205 7.04 15.15 5.48
N ASP A 206 7.86 15.54 6.47
CA ASP A 206 7.91 14.84 7.76
C ASP A 206 6.62 15.02 8.56
N GLU A 207 6.03 16.22 8.57
CA GLU A 207 4.76 16.47 9.24
C GLU A 207 3.59 15.80 8.50
N ASN A 208 3.60 15.79 7.18
CA ASN A 208 2.59 15.07 6.38
C ASN A 208 2.64 13.55 6.65
N GLY A 209 3.84 12.98 6.69
CA GLY A 209 4.05 11.60 7.06
C GLY A 209 3.58 11.28 8.49
N ALA A 210 3.90 12.15 9.45
CA ALA A 210 3.43 12.03 10.82
C ALA A 210 1.90 12.10 10.91
N PHE A 211 1.25 12.97 10.13
CA PHE A 211 -0.20 13.06 10.04
C PHE A 211 -0.82 11.76 9.51
N PHE A 212 -0.29 11.18 8.44
CA PHE A 212 -0.79 9.91 7.90
C PHE A 212 -0.64 8.75 8.90
N ASN A 213 0.50 8.69 9.58
CA ASN A 213 0.75 7.68 10.60
C ASN A 213 -0.22 7.83 11.80
N LEU A 214 -0.47 9.06 12.25
CA LEU A 214 -1.45 9.36 13.30
C LEU A 214 -2.85 8.86 12.92
N VAL A 215 -3.37 9.27 11.76
CA VAL A 215 -4.76 8.95 11.39
C VAL A 215 -4.98 7.46 11.13
N GLN A 216 -3.95 6.75 10.62
CA GLN A 216 -4.00 5.30 10.47
C GLN A 216 -4.14 4.57 11.80
N HIS A 217 -3.45 5.03 12.85
CA HIS A 217 -3.58 4.45 14.18
C HIS A 217 -4.96 4.66 14.80
N HIS A 218 -5.65 5.71 14.39
CA HIS A 218 -7.05 5.96 14.72
C HIS A 218 -8.04 5.29 13.76
N GLY A 219 -7.56 4.46 12.83
CA GLY A 219 -8.38 3.61 11.97
C GLY A 219 -8.76 4.22 10.63
N TYR A 220 -8.25 5.40 10.27
CA TYR A 220 -8.47 5.96 8.94
C TYR A 220 -7.74 5.10 7.88
N PRO A 221 -8.39 4.70 6.78
CA PRO A 221 -7.74 3.98 5.70
C PRO A 221 -6.64 4.83 5.04
N THR A 222 -5.41 4.35 5.05
CA THR A 222 -4.24 5.04 4.47
C THR A 222 -3.49 4.11 3.51
N PRO A 223 -2.74 4.66 2.55
CA PRO A 223 -1.88 3.92 1.63
C PRO A 223 -0.53 3.53 2.28
N LEU A 224 -0.57 3.19 3.57
CA LEU A 224 0.60 2.72 4.31
C LEU A 224 0.40 1.27 4.76
N LEU A 225 1.51 0.58 5.01
CA LEU A 225 1.53 -0.67 5.76
C LEU A 225 2.30 -0.47 7.07
N ASP A 226 1.71 -0.93 8.16
CA ASP A 226 2.39 -0.99 9.47
C ASP A 226 3.37 -2.16 9.52
N TRP A 227 4.56 -1.88 10.02
CA TRP A 227 5.61 -2.84 10.32
C TRP A 227 6.12 -2.61 11.74
N THR A 228 6.85 -3.57 12.27
CA THR A 228 7.55 -3.44 13.55
C THR A 228 8.95 -4.03 13.45
N TYR A 229 9.91 -3.44 14.16
CA TYR A 229 11.23 -4.02 14.33
C TYR A 229 11.26 -5.23 15.28
N SER A 230 10.17 -5.48 16.01
CA SER A 230 10.09 -6.59 16.95
C SER A 230 9.30 -7.78 16.37
N PRO A 231 9.93 -8.95 16.18
CA PRO A 231 9.21 -10.16 15.74
C PRO A 231 8.11 -10.56 16.73
N TYR A 232 8.31 -10.28 18.02
CA TYR A 232 7.35 -10.57 19.09
C TYR A 232 6.14 -9.63 19.08
N VAL A 233 6.34 -8.35 18.73
CA VAL A 233 5.22 -7.41 18.52
C VAL A 233 4.42 -7.81 17.27
N ALA A 234 5.08 -8.27 16.21
CA ALA A 234 4.37 -8.80 15.04
C ALA A 234 3.53 -10.05 15.41
N ALA A 235 4.11 -10.98 16.17
CA ALA A 235 3.36 -12.14 16.68
C ALA A 235 2.14 -11.72 17.53
N PHE A 236 2.29 -10.72 18.40
CA PHE A 236 1.16 -10.16 19.16
C PHE A 236 0.03 -9.69 18.23
N PHE A 237 0.33 -8.90 17.20
CA PHE A 237 -0.68 -8.42 16.26
C PHE A 237 -1.36 -9.52 15.45
N ALA A 238 -0.60 -10.54 15.05
CA ALA A 238 -1.11 -11.74 14.39
C ALA A 238 -2.14 -12.47 15.25
N TYR A 239 -1.82 -12.72 16.53
CA TYR A 239 -2.68 -13.46 17.46
C TYR A 239 -3.81 -12.65 18.09
N ARG A 240 -3.64 -11.33 18.26
CA ARG A 240 -4.65 -10.41 18.81
C ARG A 240 -5.96 -10.50 18.02
N LYS A 241 -5.86 -10.49 16.68
CA LYS A 241 -7.02 -10.51 15.77
C LYS A 241 -7.55 -11.93 15.47
N ALA A 242 -6.81 -12.98 15.84
CA ALA A 242 -7.19 -14.37 15.59
C ALA A 242 -8.28 -14.92 16.54
N GLN A 243 -8.72 -14.17 17.55
CA GLN A 243 -9.77 -14.61 18.50
C GLN A 243 -11.08 -15.03 17.81
N GLY A 244 -11.45 -14.37 16.70
CA GLY A 244 -12.70 -14.63 15.97
C GLY A 244 -12.69 -15.87 15.06
N VAL A 245 -11.51 -16.44 14.77
CA VAL A 245 -11.37 -17.65 13.92
C VAL A 245 -11.99 -18.89 14.58
N ARG A 246 -12.29 -18.81 15.88
CA ARG A 246 -12.93 -19.86 16.70
C ARG A 246 -14.28 -20.37 16.18
N LYS A 247 -14.98 -19.64 15.29
CA LYS A 247 -16.38 -19.96 14.94
C LYS A 247 -16.59 -20.77 13.64
N ASN A 248 -15.70 -20.71 12.65
CA ASN A 248 -16.05 -21.17 11.27
C ASN A 248 -15.05 -22.12 10.57
N SER A 249 -13.95 -22.55 11.20
CA SER A 249 -13.00 -23.48 10.58
C SER A 249 -12.53 -24.57 11.54
N SER A 250 -12.06 -25.70 11.01
CA SER A 250 -11.43 -26.74 11.84
C SER A 250 -10.24 -26.11 12.57
N ARG A 251 -10.25 -26.13 13.92
CA ARG A 251 -9.27 -25.42 14.77
C ARG A 251 -7.83 -25.87 14.54
N THR A 252 -7.62 -27.02 13.90
CA THR A 252 -6.34 -27.69 13.75
C THR A 252 -5.48 -27.19 12.60
N GLU A 253 -6.06 -26.55 11.58
CA GLU A 253 -5.32 -26.10 10.39
C GLU A 253 -5.19 -24.57 10.27
N ALA A 254 -5.88 -23.81 11.11
CA ALA A 254 -5.83 -22.35 11.05
C ALA A 254 -4.43 -21.82 11.43
N LYS A 255 -3.89 -20.94 10.59
CA LYS A 255 -2.57 -20.30 10.77
C LYS A 255 -2.70 -18.78 10.87
N VAL A 256 -1.88 -18.19 11.72
CA VAL A 256 -1.55 -16.76 11.63
C VAL A 256 -0.25 -16.59 10.84
N ARG A 257 -0.06 -15.44 10.20
CA ARG A 257 1.12 -15.17 9.36
C ARG A 257 1.96 -14.02 9.93
N ILE A 258 3.27 -14.18 9.90
CA ILE A 258 4.24 -13.12 10.18
C ILE A 258 5.08 -12.93 8.92
N PHE A 259 4.93 -11.78 8.26
CA PHE A 259 5.82 -11.38 7.18
C PHE A 259 7.15 -10.88 7.73
N ILE A 260 8.21 -11.13 6.98
CA ILE A 260 9.56 -10.65 7.23
C ILE A 260 10.05 -9.96 5.96
N PHE A 261 10.42 -8.70 6.09
CA PHE A 261 10.87 -7.85 4.99
C PHE A 261 12.28 -7.35 5.26
N ASP A 262 13.24 -7.68 4.39
CA ASP A 262 14.63 -7.20 4.48
C ASP A 262 14.70 -5.73 4.04
N GLN A 263 14.38 -4.84 4.98
CA GLN A 263 14.31 -3.41 4.72
C GLN A 263 15.70 -2.82 4.40
N ALA A 264 16.77 -3.37 4.98
CA ALA A 264 18.12 -2.88 4.71
C ALA A 264 18.51 -3.17 3.26
N LEU A 265 18.29 -4.40 2.79
CA LEU A 265 18.57 -4.77 1.40
C LEU A 265 17.67 -4.01 0.43
N TRP A 266 16.39 -3.81 0.78
CA TRP A 266 15.46 -3.03 -0.04
C TRP A 266 15.93 -1.57 -0.20
N LYS A 267 16.31 -0.91 0.89
CA LYS A 267 16.83 0.48 0.87
C LYS A 267 18.14 0.62 0.09
N GLN A 268 18.97 -0.42 0.07
CA GLN A 268 20.19 -0.46 -0.74
C GLN A 268 19.89 -0.65 -2.24
N SER A 269 18.83 -1.39 -2.56
CA SER A 269 18.51 -1.79 -3.94
C SER A 269 17.61 -0.78 -4.65
N TYR A 270 16.75 -0.08 -3.92
CA TYR A 270 15.76 0.83 -4.47
C TYR A 270 15.77 2.18 -3.77
N ARG A 271 15.58 3.26 -4.55
CA ARG A 271 15.40 4.60 -4.02
C ARG A 271 14.12 4.66 -3.17
N GLN A 272 14.24 5.23 -1.97
CA GLN A 272 13.09 5.46 -1.11
C GLN A 272 12.47 6.81 -1.46
N VAL A 273 11.19 6.81 -1.83
CA VAL A 273 10.45 8.02 -2.19
C VAL A 273 9.17 8.06 -1.35
N PRO A 274 9.14 8.81 -0.25
CA PRO A 274 8.00 8.86 0.67
C PRO A 274 6.89 9.79 0.14
N GLN A 275 6.54 9.65 -1.15
CA GLN A 275 5.48 10.41 -1.82
C GLN A 275 4.47 9.43 -2.41
N LEU A 276 3.18 9.79 -2.41
CA LEU A 276 2.11 8.93 -2.91
C LEU A 276 1.85 9.08 -4.41
N LEU A 277 2.00 10.31 -4.93
CA LEU A 277 1.64 10.65 -6.30
C LEU A 277 2.83 10.51 -7.26
N ILE A 278 3.50 9.35 -7.17
CA ILE A 278 4.55 8.95 -8.10
C ILE A 278 3.89 8.05 -9.14
N PRO A 279 4.22 8.18 -10.44
CA PRO A 279 3.55 7.42 -11.49
C PRO A 279 3.99 5.96 -11.58
N GLY A 280 5.22 5.67 -11.15
CA GLY A 280 5.75 4.31 -11.09
C GLY A 280 5.26 3.59 -9.84
N PRO A 281 4.99 2.27 -9.93
CA PRO A 281 4.77 1.45 -8.74
C PRO A 281 5.96 1.55 -7.79
N HIS A 282 5.71 1.79 -6.50
CA HIS A 282 6.77 1.80 -5.50
C HIS A 282 6.33 1.25 -4.15
N VAL A 283 7.31 0.78 -3.39
CA VAL A 283 7.21 0.52 -1.94
C VAL A 283 8.40 1.21 -1.32
N SER A 284 8.16 2.13 -0.39
CA SER A 284 9.23 2.90 0.26
C SER A 284 9.09 2.80 1.77
N VAL A 285 10.15 2.36 2.43
CA VAL A 285 10.26 2.29 3.88
C VAL A 285 10.45 3.70 4.42
N SER A 286 9.60 4.11 5.35
CA SER A 286 9.63 5.42 5.97
C SER A 286 9.55 5.30 7.49
N GLU A 287 10.40 6.08 8.16
CA GLU A 287 10.36 6.28 9.61
C GLU A 287 9.90 7.71 9.85
N PHE A 288 8.60 7.87 10.05
CA PHE A 288 8.02 9.18 10.28
C PHE A 288 8.41 9.70 11.66
N ILE A 289 8.60 11.01 11.77
CA ILE A 289 8.72 11.66 13.08
C ILE A 289 7.44 11.41 13.89
N THR A 290 7.62 11.23 15.20
CA THR A 290 6.49 10.96 16.09
C THR A 290 5.93 12.28 16.60
N ILE A 291 4.76 12.67 16.10
CA ILE A 291 3.99 13.80 16.64
C ILE A 291 2.67 13.24 17.14
N GLU A 292 2.40 13.39 18.44
CA GLU A 292 1.15 12.95 19.10
C GLU A 292 0.82 11.46 18.94
N ASN A 293 1.83 10.63 18.64
CA ASN A 293 1.66 9.20 18.45
C ASN A 293 2.43 8.39 19.50
N GLU A 294 1.81 8.24 20.68
CA GLU A 294 2.39 7.48 21.81
C GLU A 294 2.57 5.98 21.52
N ARG A 295 1.91 5.46 20.47
CA ARG A 295 1.94 4.04 20.10
C ARG A 295 3.20 3.65 19.34
N MET A 296 3.88 4.59 18.69
CA MET A 296 4.99 4.29 17.79
C MET A 296 6.17 3.63 18.53
N ILE A 297 6.54 4.18 19.69
CA ILE A 297 7.71 3.70 20.46
C ILE A 297 7.47 2.30 21.04
N PRO A 298 6.38 2.02 21.78
CA PRO A 298 6.16 0.68 22.35
C PRO A 298 6.00 -0.40 21.28
N GLN A 299 5.44 -0.05 20.13
CA GLN A 299 5.28 -0.98 19.00
C GLN A 299 6.56 -1.16 18.19
N GLN A 300 7.61 -0.36 18.43
CA GLN A 300 8.80 -0.28 17.60
C GLN A 300 8.41 -0.13 16.13
N ALA A 301 7.44 0.75 15.87
CA ALA A 301 6.73 0.81 14.62
C ALA A 301 7.61 1.39 13.50
N ALA A 302 7.44 0.84 12.31
CA ALA A 302 7.91 1.39 11.05
C ALA A 302 6.73 1.38 10.07
N SER A 303 6.86 2.10 8.95
CA SER A 303 5.82 2.12 7.93
C SER A 303 6.43 1.97 6.54
N THR A 304 5.68 1.38 5.62
CA THR A 304 5.97 1.53 4.19
C THR A 304 4.88 2.34 3.53
N VAL A 305 5.27 3.32 2.73
CA VAL A 305 4.43 4.09 1.81
C VAL A 305 4.40 3.36 0.48
N THR A 306 3.21 3.18 -0.11
CA THR A 306 3.09 2.53 -1.42
C THR A 306 1.87 3.02 -2.17
N ASN A 307 2.00 3.12 -3.49
CA ASN A 307 0.89 3.38 -4.39
C ASN A 307 0.29 2.09 -5.00
N ILE A 308 0.66 0.91 -4.49
CA ILE A 308 0.32 -0.39 -5.09
C ILE A 308 -0.72 -1.12 -4.26
N ASP A 309 -1.71 -1.69 -4.94
CA ASP A 309 -2.70 -2.59 -4.32
C ASP A 309 -2.07 -3.96 -3.97
N ASP A 310 -1.49 -4.63 -4.97
CA ASP A 310 -0.82 -5.93 -4.81
C ASP A 310 0.68 -5.76 -4.51
N VAL A 311 0.99 -5.42 -3.26
CA VAL A 311 2.37 -5.20 -2.80
C VAL A 311 3.22 -6.46 -2.92
N GLU A 312 2.62 -7.64 -2.72
CA GLU A 312 3.32 -8.92 -2.78
C GLU A 312 3.80 -9.23 -4.19
N THR A 313 2.93 -9.13 -5.20
CA THR A 313 3.33 -9.37 -6.59
C THR A 313 4.36 -8.35 -7.08
N TYR A 314 4.26 -7.09 -6.64
CA TYR A 314 5.28 -6.10 -6.98
C TYR A 314 6.64 -6.47 -6.39
N ILE A 315 6.72 -6.78 -5.09
CA ILE A 315 7.99 -7.19 -4.47
C ILE A 315 8.53 -8.45 -5.16
N ALA A 316 7.70 -9.45 -5.44
CA ALA A 316 8.11 -10.67 -6.16
C ALA A 316 8.70 -10.38 -7.54
N SER A 317 8.15 -9.41 -8.30
CA SER A 317 8.73 -8.99 -9.58
C SER A 317 10.13 -8.39 -9.41
N LYS A 318 10.35 -7.63 -8.33
CA LYS A 318 11.65 -7.05 -7.98
C LYS A 318 12.64 -8.09 -7.48
N GLU A 319 12.16 -9.11 -6.78
CA GLU A 319 12.97 -10.27 -6.41
C GLU A 319 13.47 -11.03 -7.65
N THR A 320 12.61 -11.21 -8.65
CA THR A 320 12.97 -11.85 -9.92
C THR A 320 13.94 -10.99 -10.74
N GLU A 321 13.71 -9.68 -10.80
CA GLU A 321 14.56 -8.73 -11.53
C GLU A 321 16.00 -8.72 -11.01
N LEU A 322 16.19 -8.76 -9.68
CA LEU A 322 17.51 -8.67 -9.06
C LEU A 322 18.11 -10.02 -8.63
N ASP A 323 17.39 -11.12 -8.81
CA ASP A 323 17.73 -12.45 -8.26
C ASP A 323 18.05 -12.39 -6.75
N ARG A 324 17.16 -11.72 -5.99
CA ARG A 324 17.33 -11.46 -4.54
C ARG A 324 16.02 -11.60 -3.82
N LYS A 325 16.03 -12.20 -2.63
CA LYS A 325 14.84 -12.30 -1.76
C LYS A 325 14.72 -11.07 -0.86
N PHE A 326 13.53 -10.45 -0.83
CA PHE A 326 13.22 -9.30 0.02
C PHE A 326 12.10 -9.62 1.02
N LEU A 327 11.13 -10.47 0.66
CA LEU A 327 9.92 -10.72 1.46
C LEU A 327 9.61 -12.22 1.57
N TRP A 328 9.45 -12.70 2.79
CA TRP A 328 8.97 -14.05 3.09
C TRP A 328 8.05 -14.06 4.30
N ALA A 329 7.53 -15.23 4.65
CA ALA A 329 6.57 -15.39 5.73
C ALA A 329 6.86 -16.61 6.62
N ILE A 330 6.45 -16.52 7.87
CA ILE A 330 6.36 -17.63 8.82
C ILE A 330 4.89 -17.80 9.19
N ASP A 331 4.38 -19.02 9.09
CA ASP A 331 3.02 -19.35 9.51
C ASP A 331 3.05 -20.14 10.82
N LEU A 332 2.27 -19.68 11.80
CA LEU A 332 2.18 -20.25 13.14
C LEU A 332 0.77 -20.78 13.44
N PRO A 333 0.62 -21.92 14.13
CA PRO A 333 -0.68 -22.48 14.50
C PRO A 333 -1.52 -21.55 15.38
N VAL A 334 -2.77 -21.27 14.99
CA VAL A 334 -3.71 -20.50 15.82
C VAL A 334 -3.96 -21.18 17.18
N MET A 335 -3.82 -22.50 17.25
CA MET A 335 -3.94 -23.26 18.52
C MET A 335 -2.92 -22.84 19.59
N ASP A 336 -1.76 -22.32 19.18
CA ASP A 336 -0.70 -21.84 20.10
C ASP A 336 -1.02 -20.48 20.69
N ARG A 337 -2.11 -19.81 20.27
CA ARG A 337 -2.46 -18.45 20.71
C ARG A 337 -2.32 -18.25 22.21
N ARG A 338 -2.83 -19.17 23.03
CA ARG A 338 -2.84 -18.98 24.50
C ARG A 338 -1.43 -18.95 25.08
N SER A 339 -0.60 -19.93 24.72
CA SER A 339 0.78 -20.01 25.21
C SER A 339 1.61 -18.84 24.67
N VAL A 340 1.44 -18.49 23.39
CA VAL A 340 2.13 -17.35 22.77
C VAL A 340 1.76 -16.04 23.46
N MET A 341 0.47 -15.73 23.59
CA MET A 341 0.01 -14.48 24.22
C MET A 341 0.44 -14.38 25.69
N GLN A 342 0.48 -15.52 26.41
CA GLN A 342 0.99 -15.56 27.78
C GLN A 342 2.50 -15.26 27.84
N GLU A 343 3.30 -15.88 26.98
CA GLU A 343 4.75 -15.64 26.96
C GLU A 343 5.07 -14.19 26.55
N LEU A 344 4.36 -13.66 25.54
CA LEU A 344 4.46 -12.25 25.14
C LEU A 344 4.14 -11.32 26.31
N SER A 345 3.15 -11.67 27.14
CA SER A 345 2.85 -10.87 28.34
C SER A 345 3.98 -10.85 29.36
N TYR A 346 4.74 -11.95 29.52
CA TYR A 346 5.93 -12.00 30.37
C TYR A 346 7.08 -11.15 29.82
N MET A 347 7.12 -10.94 28.50
CA MET A 347 8.04 -10.03 27.83
C MET A 347 7.59 -8.55 27.88
N GLY A 348 6.48 -8.25 28.57
CA GLY A 348 5.89 -6.91 28.63
C GLY A 348 5.13 -6.50 27.36
N ILE A 349 4.89 -7.43 26.43
CA ILE A 349 4.16 -7.18 25.18
C ILE A 349 2.69 -7.50 25.43
N THR A 350 1.92 -6.45 25.73
CA THR A 350 0.49 -6.52 26.06
C THR A 350 -0.28 -5.42 25.34
N ALA A 351 -1.60 -5.52 25.26
CA ALA A 351 -2.41 -4.43 24.71
C ALA A 351 -2.22 -3.11 25.48
N GLY A 352 -2.00 -3.18 26.79
CA GLY A 352 -1.82 -1.99 27.65
C GLY A 352 -0.48 -1.29 27.42
N SER A 353 0.58 -2.04 27.11
CA SER A 353 1.87 -1.45 26.77
C SER A 353 1.92 -0.96 25.32
N LEU A 354 1.30 -1.68 24.38
CA LEU A 354 1.32 -1.33 22.95
C LEU A 354 0.32 -0.24 22.55
N PHE A 355 -0.78 -0.08 23.31
CA PHE A 355 -1.80 0.94 23.07
C PHE A 355 -2.02 1.78 24.34
N PRO A 356 -1.17 2.79 24.59
CA PRO A 356 -1.37 3.70 25.72
C PRO A 356 -2.79 4.29 25.72
N GLY A 357 -3.39 4.37 26.91
CA GLY A 357 -4.76 4.85 27.11
C GLY A 357 -5.72 3.77 27.64
N LEU A 358 -6.98 4.17 27.82
CA LEU A 358 -8.01 3.34 28.44
C LEU A 358 -8.31 2.08 27.62
N ASP A 359 -8.36 2.19 26.29
CA ASP A 359 -8.67 1.05 25.41
C ASP A 359 -7.67 -0.10 25.57
N GLY A 360 -6.36 0.22 25.55
CA GLY A 360 -5.32 -0.78 25.73
C GLY A 360 -5.31 -1.37 27.14
N ALA A 361 -5.55 -0.54 28.16
CA ALA A 361 -5.64 -1.00 29.55
C ALA A 361 -6.82 -1.97 29.75
N CYS A 362 -8.01 -1.62 29.26
CA CYS A 362 -9.19 -2.47 29.30
C CYS A 362 -8.99 -3.77 28.52
N GLU A 363 -8.38 -3.70 27.33
CA GLU A 363 -8.08 -4.88 26.53
C GLU A 363 -7.09 -5.82 27.24
N ALA A 364 -6.04 -5.29 27.84
CA ALA A 364 -5.06 -6.09 28.57
C ALA A 364 -5.68 -6.78 29.78
N LEU A 365 -6.51 -6.06 30.56
CA LEU A 365 -7.24 -6.65 31.69
C LEU A 365 -8.27 -7.68 31.21
N ARG A 366 -8.89 -7.48 30.04
CA ARG A 366 -9.80 -8.47 29.46
C ARG A 366 -9.08 -9.76 29.12
N GLU A 367 -7.95 -9.70 28.42
CA GLU A 367 -7.14 -10.89 28.10
C GLU A 367 -6.67 -11.63 29.36
N ARG A 368 -6.32 -10.89 30.42
CA ARG A 368 -5.89 -11.47 31.69
C ARG A 368 -7.02 -12.13 32.47
N ASN A 369 -8.14 -11.43 32.64
CA ASN A 369 -9.23 -11.85 33.53
C ASN A 369 -10.25 -12.76 32.82
N PHE A 370 -10.37 -12.67 31.49
CA PHE A 370 -11.34 -13.42 30.68
C PHE A 370 -10.66 -14.15 29.50
N PRO A 371 -9.70 -15.07 29.74
CA PRO A 371 -8.93 -15.72 28.68
C PRO A 371 -9.75 -16.63 27.74
N TYR A 372 -10.99 -16.93 28.12
CA TYR A 372 -11.93 -17.79 27.36
C TYR A 372 -13.04 -17.02 26.64
N SER A 373 -13.13 -15.69 26.82
CA SER A 373 -14.10 -14.86 26.09
C SER A 373 -13.79 -14.74 24.59
#